data_AF-A0A929DZU8-F1
#
_entry.id   AF-A0A929DZU8-F1
#
_cell.length_a   1.000
_cell.length_b   1.000
_cell.length_c   1.000
_cell.angle_alpha   90.00
_cell.angle_beta   90.00
_cell.angle_gamma   90.00
#
_symmetry.space_group_name_H-M   'P 1'
#
loop_
_entity.id
_entity.type
_entity.pdbx_description
1 polymer ?
#
loop_
_entity_poly.entity_id
_entity_poly.type
_entity_poly.pdbx_seq_one_letter_code
_entity_poly.pdbx_strand_id
1 'polypeptide(L)'
;MKPLRIFIFFLAVLLLLLLLSLLFPKQGIGVGGDLRLSFMSLSDLIQEDSTATPADVELLLAASSVSDDPESEPETEMFPGIGEAVEASELQVIPANADSLKHEVHRIQFAEENVSLFYPFFRNLDQIASGHNRPTRILHFGDSQIENDRMTALIRYRMQRNFGGTGTGLVQA
;
A
#
# COMPACT_ATOMS: atom_id res chain seq x y z
N MET A 1 5.47 -34.86 -21.62
CA MET A 1 6.79 -34.86 -20.94
C MET A 1 6.81 -36.00 -19.94
N LYS A 2 7.84 -36.85 -19.89
CA LYS A 2 7.93 -37.87 -18.83
C LYS A 2 8.26 -37.16 -17.50
N PRO A 3 7.61 -37.51 -16.38
CA PRO A 3 7.82 -36.82 -15.10
C PRO A 3 9.28 -36.83 -14.65
N LEU A 4 10.01 -37.91 -14.96
CA LEU A 4 11.44 -38.03 -14.70
C LEU A 4 12.28 -36.94 -15.40
N ARG A 5 11.92 -36.52 -16.61
CA ARG A 5 12.67 -35.46 -17.34
C ARG A 5 12.48 -34.10 -16.70
N ILE A 6 11.28 -33.82 -16.19
CA ILE A 6 10.96 -32.59 -15.47
C ILE A 6 11.73 -32.56 -14.14
N PHE A 7 11.74 -33.67 -13.41
CA PHE A 7 12.50 -33.79 -12.17
C PHE A 7 14.01 -33.56 -12.38
N ILE A 8 14.61 -34.23 -13.38
CA ILE A 8 16.04 -34.04 -13.69
C ILE A 8 16.33 -32.59 -14.10
N PHE A 9 15.44 -31.96 -14.85
CA PHE A 9 15.59 -30.54 -15.22
C PHE A 9 15.61 -29.65 -13.99
N PHE A 10 14.64 -29.80 -13.07
CA PHE A 10 14.62 -29.03 -11.82
C PHE A 10 15.84 -29.31 -10.95
N LEU A 11 16.28 -30.57 -10.85
CA LEU A 11 17.47 -30.93 -10.10
C LEU A 11 18.74 -30.30 -10.69
N ALA A 12 18.87 -30.27 -12.01
CA ALA A 12 19.98 -29.63 -12.69
C ALA A 12 20.00 -28.12 -12.46
N VAL A 13 18.83 -27.46 -12.53
CA VAL A 13 18.69 -26.03 -12.22
C VAL A 13 19.04 -25.75 -10.76
N LEU A 14 18.56 -26.57 -9.82
CA LEU A 14 18.88 -26.43 -8.40
C LEU A 14 20.38 -26.53 -8.14
N LEU A 15 21.04 -27.54 -8.71
CA LEU A 15 22.49 -27.73 -8.57
C LEU A 15 23.28 -26.58 -9.20
N LEU A 16 22.83 -26.04 -10.33
CA LEU A 16 23.43 -24.88 -10.97
C LEU A 16 23.34 -23.64 -10.06
N LEU A 17 22.17 -23.37 -9.49
CA LEU A 17 21.96 -22.25 -8.57
C LEU A 17 22.78 -22.42 -7.27
N LEU A 18 22.86 -23.64 -6.74
CA LEU A 18 23.70 -23.95 -5.58
C LEU A 18 25.18 -23.68 -5.87
N LEU A 19 25.66 -24.11 -7.04
CA LEU A 19 27.03 -23.88 -7.46
C LEU A 19 27.33 -22.38 -7.61
N LEU A 20 26.42 -21.62 -8.23
CA LEU A 20 26.53 -20.16 -8.33
C LEU A 20 26.55 -19.50 -6.95
N SER A 21 25.71 -19.94 -6.01
CA SER A 21 25.70 -19.46 -4.62
C SER A 21 27.02 -19.71 -3.89
N LEU A 22 27.67 -20.86 -4.16
CA LEU A 22 28.97 -21.20 -3.56
C LEU A 22 30.16 -20.46 -4.18
N LEU A 23 30.11 -20.17 -5.47
CA LEU A 23 31.18 -19.46 -6.17
C LEU A 23 31.10 -17.93 -6.01
N PHE A 24 29.91 -17.37 -5.80
CA PHE A 24 29.76 -15.92 -5.66
C PHE A 24 30.28 -15.42 -4.30
N PRO A 25 31.12 -14.36 -4.28
CA PRO A 25 31.60 -13.77 -3.03
C PRO A 25 30.47 -13.06 -2.29
N LYS A 26 30.45 -13.15 -0.95
CA LYS A 26 29.46 -12.49 -0.08
C LYS A 26 29.37 -10.96 -0.28
N GLN A 27 30.45 -10.34 -0.74
CA GLN A 27 30.56 -8.90 -0.94
C GLN A 27 30.06 -8.43 -2.33
N GLY A 28 29.64 -9.38 -3.17
CA GLY A 28 29.28 -9.16 -4.57
C GLY A 28 30.50 -8.92 -5.47
N ILE A 29 30.25 -8.96 -6.78
CA ILE A 29 31.25 -8.62 -7.81
C ILE A 29 30.92 -7.22 -8.33
N GLY A 30 31.87 -6.29 -8.23
CA GLY A 30 31.73 -4.96 -8.80
C GLY A 30 31.88 -5.00 -10.32
N VAL A 31 30.86 -4.53 -11.05
CA VAL A 31 30.86 -4.48 -12.52
C VAL A 31 30.95 -3.02 -12.97
N GLY A 32 32.03 -2.35 -12.60
CA GLY A 32 32.32 -0.95 -12.97
C GLY A 32 31.40 0.11 -12.34
N GLY A 33 31.98 1.21 -11.86
CA GLY A 33 31.24 2.26 -11.15
C GLY A 33 30.69 1.76 -9.80
N ASP A 34 29.45 2.15 -9.48
CA ASP A 34 28.76 1.80 -8.22
C ASP A 34 27.91 0.52 -8.32
N LEU A 35 27.88 -0.14 -9.49
CA LEU A 35 27.04 -1.33 -9.70
C LEU A 35 27.69 -2.57 -9.07
N ARG A 36 27.03 -3.14 -8.06
CA ARG A 36 27.44 -4.37 -7.38
C ARG A 36 26.48 -5.50 -7.72
N LEU A 37 27.00 -6.58 -8.27
CA LEU A 37 26.24 -7.78 -8.57
C LEU A 37 26.38 -8.76 -7.39
N SER A 38 25.30 -8.90 -6.61
CA SER A 38 25.23 -9.81 -5.46
C SER A 38 24.36 -11.02 -5.78
N PHE A 39 24.68 -12.16 -5.19
CA PHE A 39 23.89 -13.38 -5.28
C PHE A 39 23.58 -13.88 -3.87
N MET A 40 22.37 -14.43 -3.66
CA MET A 40 21.92 -14.91 -2.35
C MET A 40 22.79 -16.08 -1.87
N SER A 41 23.30 -15.99 -0.64
CA SER A 41 24.10 -17.04 -0.04
C SER A 41 23.22 -18.03 0.74
N LEU A 42 23.71 -19.25 0.96
CA LEU A 42 23.03 -20.23 1.81
C LEU A 42 22.81 -19.74 3.25
N SER A 43 23.68 -18.85 3.74
CA SER A 43 23.55 -18.24 5.06
C SER A 43 22.31 -17.35 5.14
N ASP A 44 22.02 -16.60 4.07
CA ASP A 44 20.87 -15.67 4.03
C ASP A 44 19.53 -16.43 3.97
N LEU A 45 19.52 -17.66 3.47
CA LEU A 45 18.33 -18.50 3.42
C LEU A 45 18.00 -19.17 4.77
N ILE A 46 19.02 -19.37 5.60
CA ILE A 46 18.90 -20.04 6.91
C ILE A 46 18.79 -19.02 8.05
N GLN A 47 19.17 -17.77 7.79
CA GLN A 47 19.04 -16.70 8.76
C GLN A 47 17.56 -16.41 8.98
N GLU A 48 17.03 -16.82 10.13
CA GLU A 48 15.79 -16.24 10.65
C GLU A 48 16.04 -14.74 10.78
N ASP A 49 15.15 -13.93 10.20
CA ASP A 49 15.11 -12.47 10.33
C ASP A 49 15.10 -12.10 11.82
N SER A 50 16.28 -12.07 12.42
CA SER A 50 16.49 -11.69 13.83
C SER A 50 16.57 -10.17 13.97
N THR A 51 16.16 -9.43 12.94
CA THR A 51 16.33 -7.98 12.81
C THR A 51 15.20 -7.17 13.45
N ALA A 52 14.31 -7.80 14.21
CA ALA A 52 13.53 -7.07 15.19
C ALA A 52 13.42 -7.90 16.45
N THR A 53 13.96 -7.40 17.57
CA THR A 53 13.52 -7.93 18.84
C THR A 53 12.01 -7.67 18.96
N PRO A 54 11.22 -8.52 19.65
CA PRO A 54 9.78 -8.28 19.82
C PRO A 54 9.49 -6.87 20.38
N ALA A 55 10.42 -6.34 21.18
CA ALA A 55 10.37 -4.98 21.70
C ALA A 55 10.48 -3.92 20.61
N ASP A 56 11.32 -4.12 19.58
CA ASP A 56 11.42 -3.20 18.44
C ASP A 56 10.17 -3.25 17.56
N VAL A 57 9.54 -4.43 17.41
CA VAL A 57 8.27 -4.57 16.68
C VAL A 57 7.14 -3.85 17.42
N GLU A 58 7.06 -4.00 18.74
CA GLU A 58 6.06 -3.35 19.58
C GLU A 58 6.26 -1.82 19.61
N LEU A 59 7.51 -1.37 19.64
CA LEU A 59 7.86 0.06 19.55
C LEU A 59 7.55 0.62 18.16
N LEU A 60 7.83 -0.11 17.07
CA LEU A 60 7.47 0.27 15.70
C LEU A 60 5.95 0.25 15.47
N LEU A 61 5.21 -0.69 16.06
CA LEU A 61 3.74 -0.75 16.04
C LEU A 61 3.12 0.40 16.83
N ALA A 62 3.67 0.71 18.00
CA ALA A 62 3.25 1.84 18.82
C ALA A 62 3.59 3.20 18.16
N ALA A 63 4.73 3.27 17.47
CA ALA A 63 5.15 4.45 16.70
C ALA A 63 4.43 4.54 15.34
N SER A 64 3.93 3.41 14.80
CA SER A 64 3.03 3.43 13.66
C SER A 64 1.65 3.90 14.12
N SER A 65 1.45 5.21 14.15
CA SER A 65 0.13 5.81 14.27
C SER A 65 -0.64 5.64 12.94
N VAL A 66 -0.88 4.39 12.53
CA VAL A 66 -1.85 4.12 11.46
C VAL A 66 -3.22 4.21 12.11
N SER A 67 -3.73 5.43 12.19
CA SER A 67 -5.12 5.64 12.55
C SER A 67 -6.02 4.95 11.54
N ASP A 68 -7.08 4.30 12.02
CA ASP A 68 -8.16 3.77 11.19
C ASP A 68 -8.89 4.89 10.41
N ASP A 69 -8.69 6.15 10.82
CA ASP A 69 -9.13 7.33 10.11
C ASP A 69 -8.02 7.81 9.15
N PRO A 70 -8.15 7.59 7.83
CA PRO A 70 -7.17 8.08 6.85
C PRO A 70 -7.08 9.61 6.80
N GLU A 71 -7.96 10.34 7.50
CA GLU A 71 -7.98 11.80 7.58
C GLU A 71 -7.56 12.35 8.94
N SER A 72 -7.32 11.51 9.94
CA SER A 72 -6.72 12.03 11.18
C SER A 72 -5.32 12.50 10.84
N GLU A 73 -5.05 13.79 11.06
CA GLU A 73 -3.69 14.32 11.10
C GLU A 73 -2.84 13.35 11.93
N PRO A 74 -1.70 12.85 11.43
CA PRO A 74 -0.76 12.19 12.32
C PRO A 74 -0.45 13.23 13.39
N GLU A 75 -0.72 12.89 14.66
CA GLU A 75 -0.21 13.69 15.76
C GLU A 75 1.27 13.90 15.44
N THR A 76 1.68 15.15 15.21
CA THR A 76 3.06 15.49 14.91
C THR A 76 3.84 15.36 16.21
N GLU A 77 3.87 14.16 16.79
CA GLU A 77 4.82 13.74 17.79
C GLU A 77 6.06 13.33 17.02
N MET A 78 6.84 14.38 16.73
CA MET A 78 8.27 14.37 16.48
C MET A 78 8.90 13.02 16.89
N PHE A 79 9.32 12.22 15.89
CA PHE A 79 10.06 10.97 16.06
C PHE A 79 10.96 10.99 17.31
N PRO A 80 10.64 10.24 18.38
CA PRO A 80 11.52 10.15 19.52
C PRO A 80 12.53 9.04 19.25
N GLY A 81 13.67 9.40 18.67
CA GLY A 81 14.88 8.57 18.76
C GLY A 81 15.55 8.25 17.44
N ILE A 82 16.36 9.19 16.94
CA ILE A 82 17.70 8.86 16.43
C ILE A 82 18.66 9.87 17.02
N GLY A 83 19.44 9.42 18.00
CA GLY A 83 20.67 10.09 18.40
C GLY A 83 21.69 9.99 17.27
N GLU A 84 22.57 11.00 17.22
CA GLU A 84 23.57 11.31 16.20
C GLU A 84 23.06 12.04 14.95
N ALA A 85 23.56 13.27 14.82
CA ALA A 85 23.45 14.15 13.68
C ALA A 85 24.03 13.47 12.43
N VAL A 86 23.17 12.81 11.67
CA VAL A 86 23.42 12.52 10.26
C VAL A 86 22.75 13.64 9.49
N GLU A 87 23.59 14.47 8.85
CA GLU A 87 23.20 15.48 7.87
C GLU A 87 22.04 14.96 7.00
N ALA A 88 20.84 15.46 7.29
CA ALA A 88 19.65 15.18 6.53
C ALA A 88 19.84 15.78 5.14
N SER A 89 20.32 14.96 4.20
CA SER A 89 20.17 15.24 2.78
C SER A 89 18.69 15.50 2.55
N GLU A 90 18.39 16.75 2.21
CA GLU A 90 17.06 17.32 2.04
C GLU A 90 16.21 16.47 1.07
N LEU A 91 15.49 15.49 1.58
CA LEU A 91 14.25 15.08 0.94
C LEU A 91 13.26 16.21 1.22
N GLN A 92 13.36 17.27 0.42
CA GLN A 92 12.35 18.32 0.36
C GLN A 92 11.06 17.64 -0.10
N VAL A 93 10.24 17.22 0.86
CA VAL A 93 8.84 16.92 0.62
C VAL A 93 8.25 18.25 0.14
N ILE A 94 8.06 18.41 -1.16
CA ILE A 94 7.42 19.60 -1.72
C ILE A 94 6.02 19.63 -1.10
N PRO A 95 5.71 20.60 -0.23
CA PRO A 95 4.38 20.66 0.37
C PRO A 95 3.39 20.90 -0.78
N ALA A 96 2.41 20.03 -0.90
CA ALA A 96 1.39 20.19 -1.92
C ALA A 96 0.64 21.50 -1.66
N ASN A 97 0.71 22.45 -2.61
CA ASN A 97 0.04 23.72 -2.49
C ASN A 97 -1.47 23.49 -2.65
N ALA A 98 -2.23 23.63 -1.55
CA ALA A 98 -3.67 23.43 -1.54
C ALA A 98 -4.40 24.31 -2.57
N ASP A 99 -3.91 25.52 -2.83
CA ASP A 99 -4.52 26.41 -3.83
C ASP A 99 -4.18 25.95 -5.25
N SER A 100 -2.98 25.43 -5.51
CA SER A 100 -2.66 24.77 -6.80
C SER A 100 -3.52 23.53 -7.02
N LEU A 101 -3.71 22.71 -5.99
CA LEU A 101 -4.57 21.53 -6.05
C LEU A 101 -6.02 21.91 -6.35
N LYS A 102 -6.57 22.96 -5.74
CA LYS A 102 -7.94 23.43 -6.03
C LYS A 102 -8.16 23.79 -7.50
N HIS A 103 -7.13 24.27 -8.20
CA HIS A 103 -7.22 24.56 -9.64
C HIS A 103 -7.22 23.29 -10.50
N GLU A 104 -6.70 22.18 -9.98
CA GLU A 104 -6.66 20.87 -10.66
C GLU A 104 -7.77 19.91 -10.19
N VAL A 105 -8.52 20.25 -9.13
CA VAL A 105 -9.67 19.46 -8.68
C VAL A 105 -10.80 19.60 -9.69
N HIS A 106 -10.95 18.57 -10.52
CA HIS A 106 -12.11 18.42 -11.38
C HIS A 106 -13.36 18.13 -10.55
N ARG A 107 -14.41 18.91 -10.78
CA ARG A 107 -15.74 18.62 -10.22
C ARG A 107 -16.28 17.34 -10.83
N ILE A 108 -17.19 16.69 -10.11
CA ILE A 108 -17.97 15.56 -10.65
C ILE A 108 -18.67 16.03 -11.93
N GLN A 109 -18.40 15.34 -13.03
CA GLN A 109 -19.03 15.59 -14.31
C GLN A 109 -20.31 14.75 -14.40
N PHE A 110 -21.40 15.39 -14.81
CA PHE A 110 -22.70 14.73 -14.96
C PHE A 110 -23.02 14.57 -16.44
N ALA A 111 -23.67 13.47 -16.79
CA ALA A 111 -24.24 13.30 -18.12
C ALA A 111 -25.19 14.46 -18.40
N GLU A 112 -25.00 15.13 -19.54
CA GLU A 112 -25.80 16.29 -19.95
C GLU A 112 -25.83 17.42 -18.90
N GLU A 113 -24.79 17.53 -18.07
CA GLU A 113 -24.71 18.48 -16.94
C GLU A 113 -25.87 18.33 -15.92
N ASN A 114 -26.58 17.20 -15.95
CA ASN A 114 -27.77 16.99 -15.13
C ASN A 114 -27.42 16.50 -13.72
N VAL A 115 -27.21 17.45 -12.80
CA VAL A 115 -26.97 17.19 -11.37
C VAL A 115 -28.12 16.43 -10.68
N SER A 116 -29.33 16.49 -11.23
CA SER A 116 -30.53 15.88 -10.64
C SER A 116 -30.47 14.36 -10.61
N LEU A 117 -29.57 13.75 -11.41
CA LEU A 117 -29.33 12.30 -11.43
C LEU A 117 -28.95 11.75 -10.04
N PHE A 118 -28.31 12.56 -9.20
CA PHE A 118 -27.93 12.16 -7.84
C PHE A 118 -28.97 12.48 -6.77
N TYR A 119 -30.02 13.23 -7.06
CA TYR A 119 -31.04 13.55 -6.04
C TYR A 119 -31.68 12.29 -5.43
N PRO A 120 -32.04 11.25 -6.21
CA PRO A 120 -32.54 10.00 -5.63
C PRO A 120 -31.52 9.30 -4.72
N PHE A 121 -30.23 9.38 -5.07
CA PHE A 121 -29.15 8.80 -4.29
C PHE A 121 -28.99 9.51 -2.94
N PHE A 122 -28.90 10.84 -2.91
CA PHE A 122 -28.78 11.58 -1.65
C PHE A 122 -30.01 11.45 -0.76
N ARG A 123 -31.22 11.45 -1.34
CA ARG A 123 -32.45 11.16 -0.56
C ARG A 123 -32.43 9.77 0.08
N ASN A 124 -31.81 8.78 -0.58
CA ASN A 124 -31.66 7.45 0.00
C ASN A 124 -30.65 7.47 1.16
N LEU A 125 -29.52 8.17 1.01
CA LEU A 125 -28.55 8.36 2.09
C LEU A 125 -29.17 9.04 3.33
N ASP A 126 -29.99 10.08 3.14
CA ASP A 126 -30.71 10.74 4.24
C ASP A 126 -31.68 9.79 4.96
N GLN A 127 -32.34 8.91 4.21
CA GLN A 127 -33.23 7.89 4.78
C GLN A 127 -32.45 6.86 5.61
N ILE A 128 -31.28 6.42 5.12
CA ILE A 128 -30.39 5.50 5.83
C ILE A 128 -29.90 6.13 7.13
N ALA A 129 -29.42 7.38 7.08
CA ALA A 129 -28.99 8.12 8.27
C ALA A 129 -30.14 8.28 9.28
N SER A 130 -31.39 8.38 8.81
CA SER A 130 -32.59 8.43 9.65
C SER A 130 -33.06 7.07 10.19
N GLY A 131 -32.28 6.00 10.01
CA GLY A 131 -32.56 4.66 10.54
C GLY A 131 -33.35 3.72 9.62
N HIS A 132 -33.56 4.09 8.35
CA HIS A 132 -34.20 3.18 7.39
C HIS A 132 -33.18 2.17 6.83
N ASN A 133 -33.43 0.90 7.07
CA ASN A 133 -32.44 -0.16 6.82
C ASN A 133 -32.45 -0.71 5.38
N ARG A 134 -32.44 0.17 4.37
CA ARG A 134 -32.32 -0.27 2.97
C ARG A 134 -30.84 -0.35 2.58
N PRO A 135 -30.34 -1.52 2.14
CA PRO A 135 -28.94 -1.63 1.73
C PRO A 135 -28.71 -0.86 0.42
N THR A 136 -27.91 0.20 0.50
CA THR A 136 -27.41 0.94 -0.67
C THR A 136 -26.02 0.43 -1.02
N ARG A 137 -25.82 0.04 -2.29
CA ARG A 137 -24.53 -0.41 -2.81
C ARG A 137 -24.00 0.63 -3.79
N ILE A 138 -22.76 1.05 -3.59
CA ILE A 138 -22.04 1.97 -4.46
C ILE A 138 -21.03 1.15 -5.26
N LEU A 139 -21.09 1.22 -6.58
CA LEU A 139 -20.16 0.55 -7.48
C LEU A 139 -19.30 1.60 -8.17
N HIS A 140 -17.98 1.46 -8.04
CA HIS A 140 -17.01 2.28 -8.77
C HIS A 140 -16.50 1.46 -9.96
N PHE A 141 -16.52 2.05 -11.15
CA PHE A 141 -15.96 1.46 -12.37
C PHE A 141 -15.05 2.48 -13.04
N GLY A 142 -13.86 2.06 -13.43
CA GLY A 142 -12.81 2.97 -13.85
C GLY A 142 -11.55 2.25 -14.28
N ASP A 143 -10.46 3.00 -14.31
CA ASP A 143 -9.14 2.57 -14.74
C ASP A 143 -8.25 2.14 -13.55
N SER A 144 -6.93 2.20 -13.72
CA SER A 144 -5.95 1.84 -12.69
C SER A 144 -5.98 2.73 -11.44
N GLN A 145 -6.67 3.86 -11.44
CA GLN A 145 -6.77 4.74 -10.26
C GLN A 145 -7.71 4.22 -9.19
N ILE A 146 -8.66 3.34 -9.55
CA ILE A 146 -9.50 2.63 -8.57
C ILE A 146 -8.91 1.26 -8.17
N GLU A 147 -7.83 0.83 -8.83
CA GLU A 147 -7.12 -0.40 -8.51
C GLU A 147 -6.47 -0.31 -7.12
N ASN A 148 -6.46 -1.44 -6.41
CA ASN A 148 -5.92 -1.54 -5.05
C ASN A 148 -6.46 -0.46 -4.10
N ASP A 149 -7.70 -0.03 -4.37
CA ASP A 149 -8.48 0.81 -3.47
C ASP A 149 -7.92 2.22 -3.22
N ARG A 150 -7.00 2.70 -4.08
CA ARG A 150 -6.26 3.97 -3.90
C ARG A 150 -7.14 5.16 -3.55
N MET A 151 -8.24 5.36 -4.28
CA MET A 151 -9.24 6.40 -3.98
C MET A 151 -10.50 5.84 -3.31
N THR A 152 -10.90 4.60 -3.65
CA THR A 152 -12.16 4.03 -3.18
C THR A 152 -12.16 3.69 -1.69
N ALA A 153 -10.98 3.51 -1.08
CA ALA A 153 -10.82 3.31 0.37
C ALA A 153 -11.39 4.49 1.14
N LEU A 154 -10.92 5.70 0.80
CA LEU A 154 -11.31 6.94 1.45
C LEU A 154 -12.78 7.27 1.21
N ILE A 155 -13.28 7.06 -0.01
CA ILE A 155 -14.69 7.28 -0.33
C ILE A 155 -15.57 6.34 0.51
N ARG A 156 -15.23 5.05 0.57
CA ARG A 156 -15.96 4.07 1.39
C ARG A 156 -15.92 4.45 2.86
N TYR A 157 -14.74 4.81 3.38
CA TYR A 157 -14.55 5.26 4.75
C TYR A 157 -15.49 6.42 5.09
N ARG A 158 -15.46 7.51 4.31
CA ARG A 158 -16.29 8.70 4.53
C ARG A 158 -17.78 8.39 4.43
N MET A 159 -18.19 7.55 3.48
CA MET A 159 -19.59 7.14 3.33
C MET A 159 -20.07 6.33 4.53
N GLN A 160 -19.28 5.35 4.99
CA GLN A 160 -19.59 4.54 6.17
C GLN A 160 -19.60 5.35 7.45
N ARG A 161 -18.67 6.31 7.59
CA ARG A 161 -18.62 7.22 8.74
C ARG A 161 -19.82 8.16 8.81
N ASN A 162 -20.27 8.71 7.68
CA ASN A 162 -21.35 9.71 7.66
C ASN A 162 -22.76 9.11 7.60
N PHE A 163 -22.92 7.98 6.93
CA PHE A 163 -24.24 7.38 6.67
C PHE A 163 -24.41 5.98 7.28
N GLY A 164 -23.38 5.45 7.94
CA GLY A 164 -23.39 4.10 8.49
C GLY A 164 -23.15 3.02 7.43
N GLY A 165 -23.25 1.77 7.88
CA GLY A 165 -22.95 0.59 7.07
C GLY A 165 -21.59 0.00 7.40
N THR A 166 -21.47 -1.30 7.21
CA THR A 166 -20.27 -2.08 7.51
C THR A 166 -20.02 -3.08 6.39
N GLY A 167 -18.75 -3.37 6.12
CA GLY A 167 -18.33 -4.36 5.13
C GLY A 167 -17.55 -3.80 3.94
N THR A 168 -16.84 -4.70 3.28
CA THR A 168 -15.93 -4.41 2.17
C THR A 168 -16.63 -4.40 0.80
N GLY A 169 -17.89 -4.87 0.74
CA GLY A 169 -18.67 -4.92 -0.50
C GLY A 169 -18.26 -6.08 -1.40
N LEU A 170 -18.23 -5.84 -2.71
CA LEU A 170 -17.75 -6.83 -3.69
C LEU A 170 -16.23 -6.75 -3.77
N VAL A 171 -15.55 -7.88 -3.54
CA VAL A 171 -14.10 -8.02 -3.63
C VAL A 171 -13.72 -9.05 -4.70
N GLN A 172 -12.49 -8.98 -5.19
CA GLN A 172 -11.97 -9.97 -6.13
C GLN A 172 -11.96 -11.37 -5.48
N ALA A 173 -12.21 -12.39 -6.29
CA ALA A 173 -12.27 -13.79 -5.86
C ALA A 173 -10.88 -14.45 -5.82
#